data_AF-A0A522R4E1-F1
#
_entry.id   AF-A0A522R4E1-F1
#
_cell.length_a   1.000
_cell.length_b   1.000
_cell.length_c   1.000
_cell.angle_alpha   90.00
_cell.angle_beta   90.00
_cell.angle_gamma   90.00
#
_symmetry.space_group_name_H-M   'P 1'
#
loop_
_entity.id
_entity.type
_entity.pdbx_description
1 polymer ?
#
loop_
_entity_poly.entity_id
_entity_poly.type
_entity_poly.pdbx_seq_one_letter_code
_entity_poly.pdbx_strand_id
1 'polypeptide(L)'
;MSESTSTPTHTPEQIVRLLHGHRFDLSTEKHLQEGVESAFKAAGVTFEREKRVSPKDILDFLVAGGIAVECKMRNKARKIDIFKQISRYAESPDVSAIVLASNIAMGLPAEINGKPVFAASLSRGWI
;
A
#
# COMPACT_ATOMS: atom_id res chain seq x y z
N MET A 1 10.64 -2.18 35.66
CA MET A 1 10.38 -3.23 34.66
C MET A 1 9.57 -2.56 33.58
N SER A 2 10.21 -2.14 32.50
CA SER A 2 9.52 -1.47 31.39
C SER A 2 9.01 -2.56 30.46
N GLU A 3 7.70 -2.72 30.36
CA GLU A 3 7.07 -3.57 29.35
C GLU A 3 7.39 -2.96 27.97
N SER A 4 8.16 -3.68 27.17
CA SER A 4 8.33 -3.39 25.75
C SER A 4 6.98 -3.60 25.06
N THR A 5 6.19 -2.54 24.90
CA THR A 5 4.98 -2.58 24.09
C THR A 5 5.38 -2.77 22.63
N SER A 6 5.39 -4.02 22.16
CA SER A 6 5.61 -4.32 20.74
C SER A 6 4.45 -3.75 19.94
N THR A 7 4.72 -2.83 19.02
CA THR A 7 3.72 -2.29 18.10
C THR A 7 3.07 -3.46 17.34
N PRO A 8 1.73 -3.56 17.30
CA PRO A 8 1.06 -4.60 16.53
C PRO A 8 1.40 -4.45 15.05
N THR A 9 1.95 -5.51 14.46
CA THR A 9 2.30 -5.60 13.04
C THR A 9 1.24 -6.39 12.27
N HIS A 10 1.01 -5.99 11.02
CA HIS A 10 0.12 -6.67 10.10
C HIS A 10 0.93 -7.38 9.02
N THR A 11 0.37 -8.43 8.40
CA THR A 11 0.92 -9.03 7.18
C THR A 11 0.37 -8.37 5.92
N PRO A 12 1.06 -8.43 4.77
CA PRO A 12 0.54 -7.88 3.51
C PRO A 12 -0.82 -8.45 3.10
N GLU A 13 -1.07 -9.75 3.36
CA GLU A 13 -2.34 -10.40 3.08
C GLU A 13 -3.48 -9.85 3.95
N GLN A 14 -3.19 -9.52 5.22
CA GLN A 14 -4.16 -8.86 6.09
C GLN A 14 -4.50 -7.47 5.57
N ILE A 15 -3.50 -6.70 5.11
CA ILE A 15 -3.72 -5.39 4.47
C ILE A 15 -4.57 -5.54 3.21
N VAL A 16 -4.26 -6.50 2.32
CA VAL A 16 -5.05 -6.77 1.13
C VAL A 16 -6.50 -7.11 1.48
N ARG A 17 -6.72 -8.02 2.45
CA ARG A 17 -8.07 -8.40 2.90
C ARG A 17 -8.83 -7.21 3.49
N LEU A 18 -8.16 -6.38 4.30
CA LEU A 18 -8.73 -5.17 4.86
C LEU A 18 -9.21 -4.23 3.74
N LEU A 19 -8.36 -3.95 2.75
CA LEU A 19 -8.70 -3.09 1.63
C LEU A 19 -9.84 -3.66 0.77
N HIS A 20 -9.88 -4.98 0.54
CA HIS A 20 -10.99 -5.63 -0.17
C HIS A 20 -12.32 -5.58 0.59
N GLY A 21 -12.30 -5.43 1.91
CA GLY A 21 -13.49 -5.27 2.74
C GLY A 21 -14.16 -3.89 2.63
N HIS A 22 -13.54 -2.93 1.94
CA HIS A 22 -14.01 -1.55 1.87
C HIS A 22 -14.50 -1.16 0.47
N ARG A 23 -15.33 -0.11 0.41
CA ARG A 23 -15.65 0.62 -0.81
C ARG A 23 -14.97 1.97 -0.75
N PHE A 24 -14.10 2.24 -1.71
CA PHE A 24 -13.36 3.50 -1.78
C PHE A 24 -13.95 4.41 -2.85
N ASP A 25 -13.88 5.71 -2.61
CA ASP A 25 -14.10 6.71 -3.65
C ASP A 25 -12.91 6.69 -4.62
N LEU A 26 -13.17 6.29 -5.86
CA LEU A 26 -12.17 6.18 -6.94
C LEU A 26 -12.22 7.37 -7.91
N SER A 27 -12.78 8.51 -7.49
CA SER A 27 -12.81 9.75 -8.28
C SER A 27 -11.44 10.42 -8.39
N THR A 28 -10.65 10.40 -7.31
CA THR A 28 -9.29 10.95 -7.26
C THR A 28 -8.35 10.07 -6.43
N GLU A 29 -7.03 10.12 -6.71
CA GLU A 29 -6.03 9.43 -5.89
C GLU A 29 -6.05 9.95 -4.45
N LYS A 30 -6.32 11.24 -4.25
CA LYS A 30 -6.48 11.86 -2.94
C LYS A 30 -7.64 11.25 -2.15
N HIS A 31 -8.83 11.14 -2.74
CA HIS A 31 -10.00 10.54 -2.07
C HIS A 31 -9.78 9.05 -1.80
N LEU A 32 -9.10 8.33 -2.71
CA LEU A 32 -8.71 6.96 -2.48
C LEU A 32 -7.78 6.85 -1.26
N GLN A 33 -6.74 7.68 -1.17
CA GLN A 33 -5.83 7.71 -0.02
C GLN A 33 -6.56 8.05 1.28
N GLU A 34 -7.45 9.04 1.28
CA GLU A 34 -8.27 9.39 2.46
C GLU A 34 -9.16 8.22 2.91
N GLY A 35 -9.74 7.50 1.96
CA GLY A 35 -10.50 6.28 2.23
C GLY A 35 -9.64 5.17 2.83
N VAL A 36 -8.45 4.91 2.27
CA VAL A 36 -7.49 3.93 2.79
C VAL A 36 -7.04 4.31 4.21
N GLU A 37 -6.74 5.58 4.46
CA GLU A 37 -6.40 6.09 5.78
C GLU A 37 -7.52 5.84 6.79
N SER A 38 -8.76 6.10 6.39
CA SER A 38 -9.94 5.87 7.23
C SER A 38 -10.12 4.38 7.56
N ALA A 39 -9.92 3.49 6.57
CA ALA A 39 -9.97 2.05 6.77
C ALA A 39 -8.88 1.55 7.73
N PHE A 40 -7.65 2.07 7.59
CA PHE A 40 -6.54 1.74 8.50
C PHE A 40 -6.82 2.21 9.93
N LYS A 41 -7.30 3.45 10.10
CA LYS A 41 -7.68 3.99 11.42
C LYS A 41 -8.79 3.17 12.07
N ALA A 42 -9.85 2.84 11.33
CA ALA A 42 -10.97 2.04 11.83
C ALA A 42 -10.54 0.63 12.27
N ALA A 43 -9.54 0.06 11.58
CA ALA A 43 -8.99 -1.25 11.90
C ALA A 43 -7.85 -1.23 12.94
N GLY A 44 -7.46 -0.05 13.45
CA GLY A 44 -6.34 0.07 14.40
C GLY A 44 -4.98 -0.25 13.80
N VAL A 45 -4.81 -0.11 12.49
CA VAL A 45 -3.53 -0.29 11.81
C VAL A 45 -2.61 0.87 12.15
N THR A 46 -1.39 0.58 12.59
CA THR A 46 -0.35 1.59 12.80
C THR A 46 0.37 1.87 11.47
N PHE A 47 0.41 3.13 11.04
CA PHE A 47 1.03 3.53 9.77
C PHE A 47 1.57 4.98 9.81
N GLU A 48 2.48 5.28 8.89
CA GLU A 48 2.89 6.64 8.52
C GLU A 48 2.34 6.96 7.13
N ARG A 49 1.70 8.13 6.96
CA ARG A 49 1.21 8.62 5.66
C ARG A 49 2.28 9.51 5.00
N GLU A 50 2.37 9.47 3.67
CA GLU A 50 3.31 10.27 2.89
C GLU A 50 4.76 10.13 3.38
N LYS A 51 5.17 8.89 3.66
CA LYS A 51 6.50 8.57 4.20
C LYS A 51 7.55 8.79 3.12
N ARG A 52 8.46 9.72 3.39
CA ARG A 52 9.63 9.94 2.53
C ARG A 52 10.67 8.87 2.77
N VAL A 53 11.02 8.14 1.72
CA VAL A 53 12.04 7.06 1.75
C VAL A 53 13.29 7.41 0.97
N SER A 54 13.22 8.42 0.10
CA SER A 54 14.36 9.01 -0.59
C SER A 54 14.08 10.49 -0.87
N PRO A 55 15.07 11.28 -1.33
CA PRO A 55 14.82 12.65 -1.79
C PRO A 55 13.79 12.76 -2.92
N LYS A 56 13.54 11.68 -3.67
CA LYS A 56 12.67 11.66 -4.85
C LYS A 56 11.38 10.86 -4.66
N ASP A 57 11.31 10.05 -3.60
CA ASP A 57 10.26 9.04 -3.44
C ASP A 57 9.54 9.21 -2.10
N ILE A 58 8.20 9.28 -2.20
CA ILE A 58 7.28 9.37 -1.08
C ILE A 58 6.28 8.23 -1.25
N LEU A 59 6.23 7.34 -0.26
CA LEU A 59 5.21 6.30 -0.18
C LEU A 59 3.89 6.93 0.26
N ASP A 60 2.77 6.51 -0.34
CA ASP A 60 1.46 6.94 0.15
C ASP A 60 1.27 6.52 1.62
N PHE A 61 1.62 5.27 1.96
CA PHE A 61 1.63 4.76 3.32
C PHE A 61 2.78 3.80 3.59
N LEU A 62 3.31 3.83 4.82
CA LEU A 62 4.18 2.81 5.39
C LEU A 62 3.53 2.24 6.66
N VAL A 63 3.04 1.01 6.59
CA VAL A 63 2.44 0.30 7.73
C VAL A 63 3.54 -0.29 8.61
N ALA A 64 3.31 -0.32 9.93
CA ALA A 64 4.20 -0.94 10.90
C ALA A 64 4.58 -2.37 10.48
N GLY A 65 5.88 -2.67 10.49
CA GLY A 65 6.43 -3.90 9.91
C GLY A 65 6.99 -3.72 8.49
N GLY A 66 6.92 -2.52 7.92
CA GLY A 66 7.59 -2.15 6.66
C GLY A 66 6.77 -2.37 5.41
N ILE A 67 5.44 -2.48 5.51
CA ILE A 67 4.59 -2.71 4.34
C ILE A 67 4.28 -1.37 3.68
N ALA A 68 4.85 -1.14 2.50
CA ALA A 68 4.52 0.01 1.67
C ALA A 68 3.17 -0.22 0.98
N VAL A 69 2.24 0.72 1.10
CA VAL A 69 0.96 0.68 0.39
C VAL A 69 0.89 1.86 -0.56
N GLU A 70 0.75 1.59 -1.86
CA GLU A 70 0.71 2.60 -2.92
C GLU A 70 -0.66 2.61 -3.59
N CYS A 71 -1.28 3.79 -3.70
CA CYS A 71 -2.58 3.99 -4.32
C CYS A 71 -2.44 4.44 -5.79
N LYS A 72 -3.17 3.78 -6.71
CA LYS A 72 -3.15 4.15 -8.13
C LYS A 72 -4.51 4.02 -8.81
N MET A 73 -4.79 4.93 -9.74
CA MET A 73 -6.00 4.91 -10.56
C MET A 73 -5.74 4.71 -12.06
N ARG A 74 -6.63 3.97 -12.73
CA ARG A 74 -6.51 3.56 -14.15
C ARG A 74 -6.32 4.67 -15.15
N ASN A 75 -6.93 5.83 -14.94
CA ASN A 75 -6.86 6.96 -15.87
C ASN A 75 -5.74 7.96 -15.52
N LYS A 76 -4.91 7.69 -14.50
CA LYS A 76 -3.86 8.61 -14.04
C LYS A 76 -2.44 8.08 -14.19
N ALA A 77 -2.25 6.78 -14.33
CA ALA A 77 -0.92 6.19 -14.37
C ALA A 77 -0.75 5.10 -15.44
N ARG A 78 0.40 5.11 -16.13
CA ARG A 78 0.79 4.02 -17.03
C ARG A 78 1.37 2.87 -16.20
N LYS A 79 1.04 1.63 -16.57
CA LYS A 79 1.51 0.43 -15.86
C LYS A 79 3.03 0.36 -15.70
N ILE A 80 3.78 0.80 -16.72
CA ILE A 80 5.25 0.81 -16.67
C ILE A 80 5.80 1.81 -15.67
N ASP A 81 5.11 2.94 -15.48
CA ASP A 81 5.54 3.98 -14.54
C ASP A 81 5.24 3.53 -13.10
N ILE A 82 4.11 2.86 -12.89
CA ILE A 82 3.79 2.20 -11.61
C ILE A 82 4.84 1.16 -11.27
N PHE A 83 5.18 0.28 -12.21
CA PHE A 83 6.20 -0.75 -12.00
C PHE A 83 7.54 -0.14 -11.60
N LYS A 84 8.02 0.86 -12.36
CA LYS A 84 9.26 1.57 -12.02
C LYS A 84 9.21 2.22 -10.64
N GLN A 85 8.06 2.77 -10.25
CA GLN A 85 7.88 3.40 -8.95
C GLN A 85 7.99 2.39 -7.81
N ILE A 86 7.23 1.31 -7.85
CA ILE A 86 7.30 0.28 -6.81
C ILE A 86 8.66 -0.43 -6.80
N SER A 87 9.38 -0.51 -7.93
CA SER A 87 10.77 -0.99 -7.95
C SER A 87 11.71 -0.10 -7.15
N ARG A 88 11.59 1.23 -7.26
CA ARG A 88 12.40 2.15 -6.44
C ARG A 88 12.06 2.03 -4.96
N TYR A 89 10.78 1.86 -4.62
CA TYR A 89 10.38 1.65 -3.23
C TYR A 89 10.98 0.37 -2.65
N ALA A 90 11.08 -0.67 -3.47
CA ALA A 90 11.73 -1.92 -3.09
C ALA A 90 13.24 -1.78 -2.80
N GLU A 91 13.89 -0.67 -3.17
CA GLU A 91 15.29 -0.40 -2.78
C GLU A 91 15.43 0.13 -1.35
N SER A 92 14.36 0.71 -0.77
CA SER A 92 14.41 1.30 0.58
C SER A 92 14.50 0.23 1.67
N PRO A 93 15.44 0.31 2.63
CA PRO A 93 15.55 -0.66 3.72
C PRO A 93 14.34 -0.68 4.66
N ASP A 94 13.54 0.40 4.69
CA ASP A 94 12.34 0.51 5.52
C ASP A 94 11.16 -0.28 4.95
N VAL A 95 11.25 -0.69 3.67
CA VAL A 95 10.21 -1.44 2.98
C VAL A 95 10.54 -2.93 3.02
N SER A 96 9.66 -3.73 3.62
CA SER A 96 9.74 -5.19 3.67
C SER A 96 8.82 -5.87 2.65
N ALA A 97 7.72 -5.22 2.28
CA ALA A 97 6.74 -5.71 1.30
C ALA A 97 5.99 -4.54 0.64
N ILE A 98 5.36 -4.79 -0.51
CA ILE A 98 4.61 -3.77 -1.25
C ILE A 98 3.20 -4.25 -1.53
N VAL A 99 2.20 -3.41 -1.26
CA VAL A 99 0.79 -3.61 -1.63
C VAL A 99 0.39 -2.48 -2.59
N LEU A 100 0.08 -2.84 -3.84
CA LEU A 100 -0.50 -1.92 -4.81
C LEU A 100 -2.03 -1.91 -4.67
N ALA A 101 -2.59 -0.84 -4.11
CA ALA A 101 -4.03 -0.60 -4.00
C ALA A 101 -4.53 0.13 -5.24
N SER A 102 -5.20 -0.57 -6.16
CA SER A 102 -5.56 0.01 -7.45
C SER A 102 -6.77 -0.63 -8.13
N ASN A 103 -7.43 0.15 -9.00
CA ASN A 103 -8.42 -0.34 -9.99
C ASN A 103 -7.79 -0.65 -11.37
N ILE A 104 -6.46 -0.71 -11.45
CA ILE A 104 -5.70 -1.10 -12.64
C ILE A 104 -5.53 -2.62 -12.66
N ALA A 105 -6.04 -3.25 -13.71
CA ALA A 105 -5.71 -4.65 -14.00
C ALA A 105 -4.29 -4.72 -14.59
N MET A 106 -3.30 -5.18 -13.81
CA MET A 106 -1.95 -5.44 -14.27
C MET A 106 -1.36 -6.68 -13.60
N GLY A 107 -0.50 -7.39 -14.33
CA GLY A 107 0.34 -8.42 -13.71
C GLY A 107 1.43 -7.74 -12.88
N LEU A 108 1.65 -8.26 -11.69
CA LEU A 108 2.81 -7.94 -10.85
C LEU A 108 3.64 -9.23 -10.71
N PRO A 109 4.97 -9.14 -10.68
CA PRO A 109 5.78 -10.28 -10.25
C PRO A 109 5.48 -10.60 -8.79
N ALA A 110 5.78 -11.83 -8.37
CA ALA A 110 5.63 -12.21 -6.96
C ALA A 110 6.53 -11.37 -6.04
N GLU A 111 7.70 -10.96 -6.54
CA GLU A 111 8.68 -10.16 -5.81
C GLU A 111 9.33 -9.11 -6.70
N ILE A 112 9.81 -8.03 -6.07
CA ILE A 112 10.71 -7.04 -6.67
C ILE A 112 11.86 -6.80 -5.69
N ASN A 113 13.11 -6.94 -6.15
CA ASN A 113 14.31 -6.84 -5.30
C ASN A 113 14.25 -7.73 -4.04
N GLY A 114 13.69 -8.95 -4.17
CA GLY A 114 13.52 -9.90 -3.07
C GLY A 114 12.42 -9.54 -2.07
N LYS A 115 11.60 -8.53 -2.36
CA LYS A 115 10.47 -8.10 -1.51
C LYS A 115 9.16 -8.52 -2.14
N PRO A 116 8.26 -9.18 -1.40
CA PRO A 116 7.01 -9.65 -1.93
C PRO A 116 6.09 -8.49 -2.32
N VAL A 117 5.38 -8.67 -3.43
CA VAL A 117 4.49 -7.67 -4.01
C VAL A 117 3.08 -8.25 -4.13
N PHE A 118 2.11 -7.47 -3.66
CA PHE A 118 0.71 -7.86 -3.60
C PHE A 118 -0.16 -6.84 -4.35
N ALA A 119 -1.25 -7.32 -4.93
CA ALA A 119 -2.26 -6.48 -5.57
C ALA A 119 -3.55 -6.45 -4.74
N ALA A 120 -3.90 -5.28 -4.20
CA ALA A 120 -5.22 -5.01 -3.65
C ALA A 120 -6.10 -4.40 -4.75
N SER A 121 -6.76 -5.26 -5.54
CA SER A 121 -7.69 -4.81 -6.59
C SER A 121 -8.94 -4.14 -6.01
N LEU A 122 -9.10 -2.84 -6.26
CA LEU A 122 -10.21 -2.01 -5.76
C LEU A 122 -11.40 -1.95 -6.73
N SER A 123 -11.25 -2.57 -7.91
CA SER A 123 -12.31 -2.69 -8.92
C SER A 123 -13.40 -3.72 -8.55
N ARG A 124 -13.26 -4.42 -7.42
CA ARG A 124 -14.23 -5.41 -6.92
C ARG A 124 -15.06 -4.82 -5.79
N GLY A 125 -16.05 -4.02 -6.15
CA GLY A 125 -17.30 -4.10 -5.43
C GLY A 125 -17.99 -5.41 -5.83
N TRP A 126 -18.20 -6.33 -4.89
CA TRP A 126 -18.64 -7.70 -5.16
C TRP A 126 -19.92 -7.78 -6.02
N ILE A 127 -19.94 -8.81 -6.88
CA ILE A 127 -21.14 -9.49 -7.39
C ILE A 127 -21.80 -10.22 -6.23
#